data_AF-A0A368MXF4-F1
#
_entry.id   AF-A0A368MXF4-F1
#
_cell.length_a   1.000
_cell.length_b   1.000
_cell.length_c   1.000
_cell.angle_alpha   90.00
_cell.angle_beta   90.00
_cell.angle_gamma   90.00
#
_symmetry.space_group_name_H-M   'P 1'
#
loop_
_entity.id
_entity.type
_entity.pdbx_description
1 polymer ?
#
loop_
_entity_poly.entity_id
_entity_poly.type
_entity_poly.pdbx_seq_one_letter_code
_entity_poly.pdbx_strand_id
1 'polypeptide(L)'
;MNITKTKAVELATEFVKKDKVQADFPIAYETGHAILNRKKRSMSWVTVVEEGEEYWSVYFDLKINDPAIATVDPNHVAVMVSSQSEKIEWLPLL
;
A
#
# COMPACT_ATOMS: atom_id res chain seq x y z
N MET A 1 16.42 0.55 -11.16
CA MET A 1 15.77 1.80 -11.62
C MET A 1 15.07 2.39 -10.42
N ASN A 2 15.26 3.67 -10.08
CA ASN A 2 14.61 4.23 -8.90
C ASN A 2 13.18 4.65 -9.22
N ILE A 3 12.21 4.01 -8.55
CA ILE A 3 10.79 4.34 -8.63
C ILE A 3 10.53 5.58 -7.79
N THR A 4 9.97 6.60 -8.41
CA THR A 4 9.59 7.85 -7.75
C THR A 4 8.33 7.66 -6.90
N LYS A 5 8.08 8.59 -5.97
CA LYS A 5 6.86 8.62 -5.15
C LYS A 5 5.60 8.54 -6.02
N THR A 6 5.52 9.37 -7.07
CA THR A 6 4.37 9.40 -8.00
C THR A 6 4.19 8.05 -8.70
N LYS A 7 5.28 7.47 -9.21
CA LYS A 7 5.22 6.18 -9.90
C LYS A 7 4.81 5.04 -8.94
N ALA A 8 5.26 5.08 -7.69
CA ALA A 8 4.84 4.12 -6.67
C ALA A 8 3.32 4.18 -6.41
N VAL A 9 2.74 5.39 -6.33
CA VAL A 9 1.29 5.58 -6.18
C VAL A 9 0.54 5.06 -7.41
N GLU A 10 1.02 5.35 -8.62
CA GLU A 10 0.42 4.83 -9.86
C GLU A 10 0.41 3.30 -9.90
N LEU A 11 1.57 2.67 -9.63
CA LEU A 11 1.73 1.21 -9.62
C LEU A 11 0.82 0.56 -8.57
N ALA A 12 0.78 1.11 -7.36
CA ALA A 12 -0.10 0.62 -6.30
C ALA A 12 -1.58 0.78 -6.69
N THR A 13 -1.96 1.89 -7.32
CA THR A 13 -3.33 2.13 -7.78
C THR A 13 -3.75 1.10 -8.84
N GLU A 14 -2.88 0.81 -9.80
CA GLU A 14 -3.12 -0.22 -10.81
C GLU A 14 -3.23 -1.62 -10.21
N PHE A 15 -2.35 -1.95 -9.25
CA PHE A 15 -2.36 -3.20 -8.51
C PHE A 15 -3.71 -3.41 -7.79
N VAL A 16 -4.13 -2.42 -6.98
CA VAL A 16 -5.41 -2.48 -6.26
C VAL A 16 -6.61 -2.59 -7.21
N LYS A 17 -6.62 -1.85 -8.33
CA LYS A 17 -7.73 -1.92 -9.30
C LYS A 17 -7.82 -3.27 -10.01
N LYS A 18 -6.68 -3.92 -10.26
CA LYS A 18 -6.61 -5.21 -10.94
C LYS A 18 -6.98 -6.36 -10.01
N ASP A 19 -6.58 -6.27 -8.75
CA ASP A 19 -6.84 -7.28 -7.74
C ASP A 19 -8.27 -7.15 -7.20
N LYS A 20 -9.25 -7.55 -8.03
CA LYS A 20 -10.69 -7.58 -7.70
C LYS A 20 -11.05 -8.49 -6.52
N VAL A 21 -10.07 -9.12 -5.87
CA VAL A 21 -10.26 -10.12 -4.80
C VAL A 21 -10.71 -9.48 -3.47
N GLN A 22 -10.62 -8.16 -3.32
CA GLN A 22 -11.20 -7.39 -2.20
C GLN A 22 -12.30 -6.41 -2.63
N ALA A 23 -13.22 -6.83 -3.51
CA ALA A 23 -14.35 -6.02 -3.98
C ALA A 23 -15.33 -5.53 -2.87
N ASP A 24 -15.05 -5.83 -1.59
CA ASP A 24 -15.88 -5.41 -0.44
C ASP A 24 -15.45 -4.07 0.18
N PHE A 25 -14.27 -3.53 -0.16
CA PHE A 25 -13.81 -2.26 0.40
C PHE A 25 -13.90 -1.13 -0.65
N PRO A 26 -14.72 -0.08 -0.43
CA PRO A 26 -14.89 1.00 -1.39
C PRO A 26 -13.68 1.94 -1.37
N ILE A 27 -12.57 1.62 -2.02
CA ILE A 27 -11.32 2.39 -1.91
C ILE A 27 -11.40 3.77 -2.60
N ALA A 28 -10.86 4.80 -1.96
CA ALA A 28 -10.66 6.14 -2.51
C ALA A 28 -9.30 6.25 -3.22
N TYR A 29 -9.21 5.79 -4.48
CA TYR A 29 -7.95 5.76 -5.24
C TYR A 29 -7.21 7.10 -5.32
N GLU A 30 -7.93 8.22 -5.24
CA GLU A 30 -7.41 9.58 -5.24
C GLU A 30 -6.60 9.95 -3.99
N THR A 31 -6.70 9.17 -2.91
CA THR A 31 -6.05 9.45 -1.61
C THR A 31 -4.65 8.83 -1.48
N GLY A 32 -4.18 8.14 -2.54
CA GLY A 32 -2.93 7.40 -2.54
C GLY A 32 -1.74 8.20 -2.00
N HIS A 33 -1.24 7.84 -0.82
CA HIS A 33 -0.10 8.49 -0.19
C HIS A 33 1.05 7.52 0.02
N ALA A 34 2.20 7.82 -0.58
CA ALA A 34 3.40 6.99 -0.48
C ALA A 34 4.44 7.55 0.52
N ILE A 35 4.94 6.67 1.39
CA ILE A 35 6.03 6.92 2.35
C ILE A 35 7.20 6.01 2.01
N LEU A 36 8.40 6.58 1.90
CA LEU A 36 9.61 5.80 1.66
C LEU A 36 10.06 5.16 2.98
N ASN A 37 10.21 3.85 2.97
CA ASN A 37 10.66 3.05 4.09
C ASN A 37 11.89 2.24 3.70
N ARG A 38 12.62 1.77 4.71
CA ARG A 38 13.74 0.85 4.55
C ARG A 38 13.47 -0.40 5.37
N LYS A 39 13.61 -1.57 4.76
CA LYS A 39 13.41 -2.85 5.46
C LYS A 39 14.48 -3.02 6.53
N LYS A 40 14.04 -3.14 7.78
CA LYS A 40 14.88 -3.47 8.93
C LYS A 40 14.88 -4.99 9.14
N ARG A 41 15.94 -5.52 9.76
CA ARG A 41 16.13 -6.95 10.05
C ARG A 41 14.94 -7.66 10.72
N SER A 42 14.13 -6.94 11.49
CA SER A 42 12.97 -7.49 12.21
C SER A 42 11.64 -7.43 11.45
N MET A 43 11.63 -6.88 10.23
CA MET A 43 10.40 -6.68 9.45
C MET A 43 10.17 -7.86 8.49
N SER A 44 9.89 -9.04 9.04
CA SER A 44 9.65 -10.26 8.26
C SER A 44 8.43 -10.18 7.35
N TRP A 45 7.49 -9.28 7.65
CA TRP A 45 6.29 -9.01 6.85
C TRP A 45 6.58 -8.17 5.59
N VAL A 46 7.78 -7.61 5.43
CA VAL A 46 8.22 -6.94 4.20
C VAL A 46 8.97 -7.94 3.32
N THR A 47 8.30 -8.44 2.28
CA THR A 47 8.85 -9.46 1.37
C THR A 47 9.25 -8.92 0.01
N VAL A 48 8.83 -7.70 -0.34
CA VAL A 48 9.12 -7.07 -1.64
C VAL A 48 10.58 -6.71 -1.85
N VAL A 49 11.37 -6.56 -0.78
CA VAL A 49 12.77 -6.14 -0.80
C VAL A 49 13.60 -6.87 0.26
N GLU A 50 14.93 -6.86 0.10
CA GLU A 50 15.88 -7.44 1.05
C GLU A 50 16.18 -6.50 2.25
N GLU A 51 16.81 -7.03 3.30
CA GLU A 51 17.23 -6.21 4.44
C GLU A 51 18.14 -5.06 3.98
N GLY A 52 17.87 -3.84 4.46
CA GLY A 52 18.62 -2.64 4.09
C GLY A 52 18.13 -1.95 2.81
N GLU A 53 17.27 -2.59 2.04
CA GLU A 53 16.68 -2.00 0.83
C GLU A 53 15.43 -1.16 1.13
N GLU A 54 15.12 -0.26 0.20
CA GLU A 54 14.03 0.69 0.29
C GLU A 54 12.78 0.22 -0.46
N TYR A 55 11.63 0.57 0.09
CA TYR A 55 10.32 0.30 -0.49
C TYR A 55 9.36 1.43 -0.13
N TRP A 56 8.39 1.68 -0.99
CA TRP A 56 7.29 2.59 -0.73
C TRP A 56 6.15 1.85 -0.04
N SER A 57 5.64 2.42 1.06
CA SER A 57 4.35 2.04 1.62
C SER A 57 3.31 3.04 1.12
N VAL A 58 2.35 2.56 0.34
CA VAL A 58 1.30 3.36 -0.28
C VAL A 58 -0.01 3.09 0.44
N TYR A 59 -0.61 4.11 1.03
CA TYR A 59 -1.86 4.04 1.78
C TYR A 59 -3.00 4.62 0.93
N PHE A 60 -4.16 3.98 0.97
CA PHE A 60 -5.39 4.47 0.37
C PHE A 60 -6.51 4.44 1.40
N ASP A 61 -7.26 5.53 1.50
CA ASP A 61 -8.42 5.60 2.37
C ASP A 61 -9.56 4.76 1.80
N LEU A 62 -10.42 4.27 2.68
CA LEU A 62 -11.69 3.64 2.34
C LEU A 62 -12.81 4.71 2.34
N LYS A 63 -13.67 4.68 1.33
CA LYS A 63 -14.92 5.46 1.23
C LYS A 63 -16.00 4.83 2.10
N ILE A 64 -15.79 4.86 3.41
CA ILE A 64 -16.78 4.40 4.39
C ILE A 64 -17.75 5.56 4.64
N ASN A 65 -18.98 5.41 4.15
CA ASN A 65 -20.07 6.37 4.39
C ASN A 65 -20.88 6.04 5.66
N ASP A 66 -20.53 4.97 6.39
CA ASP A 66 -21.19 4.57 7.63
C ASP A 66 -20.40 5.07 8.85
N PRO A 67 -20.95 6.03 9.63
CA PRO A 67 -20.29 6.59 10.80
C PRO A 67 -19.94 5.57 11.89
N ALA A 68 -20.70 4.47 12.01
CA ALA A 68 -20.49 3.44 13.02
C ALA A 68 -19.31 2.51 12.66
N ILE A 69 -19.07 2.30 11.36
CA ILE A 69 -17.93 1.51 10.85
C ILE A 69 -16.65 2.36 10.88
N ALA A 70 -16.76 3.65 10.53
CA ALA A 70 -15.63 4.57 10.47
C ALA A 70 -14.92 4.79 11.83
N THR A 71 -15.56 4.44 12.94
CA THR A 71 -14.99 4.53 14.30
C THR A 71 -14.29 3.27 14.78
N VAL A 72 -14.43 2.12 14.09
CA VAL A 72 -14.01 0.81 14.59
C VAL A 72 -12.95 0.13 13.71
N ASP A 73 -12.88 0.43 12.41
CA ASP A 73 -11.96 -0.20 11.46
C ASP A 73 -10.86 0.79 11.01
N PRO A 74 -9.59 0.40 10.83
CA PRO A 74 -8.64 1.23 10.08
C PRO A 74 -9.23 1.59 8.71
N ASN A 75 -9.59 2.87 8.54
CA ASN A 75 -10.18 3.43 7.33
C ASN A 75 -9.25 3.44 6.09
N HIS A 76 -8.27 2.52 6.01
CA HIS A 76 -7.20 2.56 5.03
C HIS A 76 -6.74 1.16 4.67
N VAL A 77 -6.35 0.96 3.41
CA VAL A 77 -5.57 -0.19 2.96
C VAL A 77 -4.16 0.26 2.59
N ALA A 78 -3.21 -0.66 2.57
CA ALA A 78 -1.86 -0.32 2.20
C ALA A 78 -1.21 -1.36 1.27
N VAL A 79 -0.28 -0.88 0.45
CA VAL A 79 0.47 -1.64 -0.55
C VAL A 79 1.95 -1.33 -0.42
N MET A 80 2.79 -2.35 -0.50
CA MET A 80 4.24 -2.22 -0.59
C MET A 80 4.66 -2.22 -2.06
N VAL A 81 5.51 -1.28 -2.45
CA VAL A 81 6.11 -1.20 -3.79
C VAL A 81 7.62 -1.10 -3.62
N SER A 82 8.41 -2.00 -4.20
CA SER A 82 9.87 -1.88 -4.15
C SER A 82 10.33 -0.53 -4.74
N SER A 83 11.33 0.13 -4.15
CA SER A 83 11.85 1.39 -4.71
C SER A 83 12.76 1.17 -5.93
N GLN A 84 13.17 -0.07 -6.18
CA GLN A 84 14.16 -0.43 -7.21
C GLN A 84 13.60 -1.34 -8.31
N SER A 85 12.43 -1.94 -8.08
CA SER A 85 11.78 -2.92 -8.96
C SER A 85 10.26 -2.78 -8.94
N GLU A 86 9.57 -3.35 -9.91
CA GLU A 86 8.10 -3.34 -9.96
C GLU A 86 7.46 -4.47 -9.12
N LYS A 87 8.17 -4.96 -8.08
CA LYS A 87 7.59 -5.88 -7.10
C LYS A 87 6.59 -5.12 -6.23
N ILE A 88 5.35 -5.62 -6.17
CA ILE A 88 4.22 -5.00 -5.49
C ILE A 88 3.48 -6.08 -4.71
N GLU A 89 3.17 -5.82 -3.45
CA GLU A 89 2.43 -6.75 -2.57
C GLU A 89 1.53 -5.97 -1.61
N TRP A 90 0.44 -6.60 -1.14
CA TRP A 90 -0.38 -6.03 -0.07
C TRP A 90 0.42 -5.87 1.21
N LEU A 91 0.23 -4.74 1.89
CA LEU A 91 0.73 -4.55 3.25
C LEU A 91 -0.36 -5.01 4.23
N PRO A 92 -0.18 -6.12 4.95
CA PRO A 92 -1.12 -6.52 5.99
C PRO A 92 -1.09 -5.48 7.12
N LEU A 93 -2.20 -4.76 7.29
CA LEU A 93 -2.43 -3.88 8.43
C LEU A 93 -3.10 -4.73 9.52
N LEU A 94 -2.40 -4.92 10.64
CA LEU A 94 -2.88 -5.63 11.83
C LEU A 94 -3.74 -4.73 12.72
#